data_AF-A0A958ANH6-F1
#
_entry.id   AF-A0A958ANH6-F1
#
_cell.length_a   1.000
_cell.length_b   1.000
_cell.length_c   1.000
_cell.angle_alpha   90.00
_cell.angle_beta   90.00
_cell.angle_gamma   90.00
#
_symmetry.space_group_name_H-M   'P 1'
#
loop_
_entity.id
_entity.type
_entity.pdbx_description
1 polymer ?
#
loop_
_entity_poly.entity_id
_entity_poly.type
_entity_poly.pdbx_seq_one_letter_code
_entity_poly.pdbx_strand_id
1 'polypeptide(L)'
;TMLQGQLPRTLKEMIGIVLSQANQSPYALQVHLHSLSVLGISEAVLKQLVNNFEECPLPARPKAVIRFGLLCATQPQMLDTSHFAELRDEGLTDSEITEVMATAMLFLSINRYTDSIALEIDQL
;
A
#
# COMPACT_ATOMS: atom_id res chain seq x y z
N THR A 1 8.50 -6.46 -9.40
CA THR A 1 7.55 -5.78 -10.30
C THR A 1 6.20 -5.66 -9.61
N MET A 2 5.20 -4.95 -10.15
CA MET A 2 3.88 -4.89 -9.47
C MET A 2 3.26 -6.26 -9.24
N LEU A 3 3.31 -7.14 -10.26
CA LEU A 3 2.62 -8.43 -10.24
C LEU A 3 3.51 -9.61 -9.83
N GLN A 4 4.83 -9.45 -9.87
CA GLN A 4 5.81 -10.51 -9.53
C GLN A 4 6.87 -9.94 -8.60
N GLY A 5 7.42 -10.77 -7.71
CA GLY A 5 8.45 -10.37 -6.77
C GLY A 5 8.32 -11.14 -5.46
N GLN A 6 9.02 -10.67 -4.43
CA GLN A 6 9.08 -11.33 -3.13
C GLN A 6 7.92 -10.91 -2.23
N LEU A 7 7.49 -9.65 -2.34
CA LEU A 7 6.33 -9.17 -1.58
C LEU A 7 5.03 -9.75 -2.16
N PRO A 8 4.17 -10.40 -1.33
CA PRO A 8 2.90 -10.94 -1.78
C PRO A 8 2.03 -9.89 -2.44
N ARG A 9 1.31 -10.27 -3.51
CA ARG A 9 0.42 -9.36 -4.23
C ARG A 9 -0.61 -8.72 -3.29
N THR A 10 -1.21 -9.49 -2.38
CA THR A 10 -2.16 -8.97 -1.39
C THR A 10 -1.56 -7.83 -0.56
N LEU A 11 -0.31 -7.95 -0.12
CA LEU A 11 0.35 -6.92 0.67
C LEU A 11 0.67 -5.67 -0.18
N LYS A 12 1.05 -5.84 -1.45
CA LYS A 12 1.19 -4.71 -2.38
C LYS A 12 -0.12 -3.95 -2.53
N GLU A 13 -1.23 -4.64 -2.80
CA GLU A 13 -2.54 -3.98 -2.95
C GLU A 13 -3.00 -3.30 -1.65
N MET A 14 -2.66 -3.84 -0.46
CA MET A 14 -2.93 -3.17 0.83
C MET A 14 -2.17 -1.84 0.96
N ILE A 15 -0.90 -1.78 0.53
CA ILE A 15 -0.15 -0.51 0.43
C ILE A 15 -0.91 0.44 -0.51
N GLY A 16 -1.37 -0.07 -1.66
CA GLY A 16 -2.14 0.69 -2.65
C GLY A 16 -3.41 1.32 -2.07
N ILE A 17 -4.20 0.59 -1.28
CA ILE A 17 -5.40 1.11 -0.60
C ILE A 17 -5.03 2.24 0.36
N VAL A 18 -4.12 1.99 1.30
CA VAL A 18 -3.80 2.96 2.37
C VAL A 18 -3.17 4.22 1.79
N LEU A 19 -2.30 4.06 0.79
CA LEU A 19 -1.66 5.19 0.11
C LEU A 19 -2.66 5.99 -0.73
N SER A 20 -3.56 5.33 -1.44
CA SER A 20 -4.60 6.01 -2.25
C SER A 20 -5.60 6.75 -1.39
N GLN A 21 -5.96 6.17 -0.24
CA GLN A 21 -6.75 6.85 0.77
C GLN A 21 -6.02 8.09 1.31
N ALA A 22 -4.74 7.97 1.67
CA ALA A 22 -3.95 9.09 2.17
C ALA A 22 -3.73 10.20 1.13
N ASN A 23 -3.59 9.84 -0.15
CA ASN A 23 -3.43 10.77 -1.27
C ASN A 23 -4.78 11.28 -1.82
N GLN A 24 -5.92 10.89 -1.24
CA GLN A 24 -7.26 11.25 -1.70
C GLN A 24 -7.49 10.94 -3.19
N SER A 25 -7.00 9.79 -3.67
CA SER A 25 -7.10 9.35 -5.06
C SER A 25 -8.19 8.28 -5.22
N PRO A 26 -9.43 8.67 -5.60
CA PRO A 26 -10.58 7.77 -5.55
C PRO A 26 -10.51 6.68 -6.62
N TYR A 27 -9.96 6.97 -7.82
CA TYR A 27 -9.82 5.98 -8.88
C TYR A 27 -8.88 4.84 -8.47
N ALA A 28 -7.66 5.19 -8.07
CA ALA A 28 -6.67 4.21 -7.66
C ALA A 28 -7.14 3.42 -6.43
N LEU A 29 -7.82 4.09 -5.48
CA LEU A 29 -8.41 3.43 -4.33
C LEU A 29 -9.41 2.33 -4.74
N GLN A 30 -10.32 2.61 -5.68
CA GLN A 30 -11.28 1.62 -6.17
C GLN A 30 -10.59 0.45 -6.88
N VAL A 31 -9.55 0.71 -7.68
CA VAL A 31 -8.78 -0.35 -8.37
C VAL A 31 -8.12 -1.31 -7.38
N HIS A 32 -7.50 -0.78 -6.31
CA HIS A 32 -6.86 -1.61 -5.29
C HIS A 32 -7.88 -2.37 -4.42
N LEU A 33 -9.02 -1.73 -4.08
CA LEU A 33 -10.13 -2.38 -3.38
C LEU A 33 -10.69 -3.55 -4.20
N HIS A 34 -10.96 -3.31 -5.49
CA HIS A 34 -11.42 -4.36 -6.40
C HIS A 34 -10.39 -5.50 -6.50
N SER A 35 -9.11 -5.17 -6.63
CA SER A 35 -8.03 -6.16 -6.70
C SER A 35 -7.97 -7.06 -5.46
N LEU A 36 -8.09 -6.50 -4.24
CA LEU A 36 -8.14 -7.32 -3.02
C LEU A 36 -9.43 -8.11 -2.87
N SER A 37 -10.57 -7.56 -3.31
CA SER A 37 -11.84 -8.28 -3.33
C SER A 37 -11.76 -9.53 -4.23
N VAL A 38 -11.18 -9.39 -5.43
CA VAL A 38 -10.92 -10.54 -6.35
C VAL A 38 -9.95 -11.55 -5.74
N LEU A 39 -9.02 -11.11 -4.90
CA LEU A 39 -8.10 -11.99 -4.15
C LEU A 39 -8.74 -12.63 -2.90
N GLY A 40 -10.04 -12.41 -2.66
CA GLY A 40 -10.80 -13.05 -1.59
C GLY A 40 -10.69 -12.38 -0.22
N ILE A 41 -10.17 -11.14 -0.14
CA ILE A 41 -10.17 -10.39 1.12
C ILE A 41 -11.60 -9.93 1.44
N SER A 42 -12.03 -10.12 2.70
CA SER A 42 -13.39 -9.79 3.11
C SER A 42 -13.65 -8.29 3.11
N GLU A 43 -14.89 -7.90 2.80
CA GLU A 43 -15.32 -6.50 2.78
C GLU A 43 -15.07 -5.79 4.12
N ALA A 44 -15.21 -6.50 5.24
CA ALA A 44 -14.91 -5.96 6.57
C ALA A 44 -13.43 -5.56 6.72
N VAL A 45 -12.50 -6.38 6.22
CA VAL A 45 -11.07 -6.05 6.23
C VAL A 45 -10.78 -4.89 5.28
N LEU A 46 -11.41 -4.85 4.09
CA LEU A 46 -11.26 -3.74 3.15
C LEU A 46 -11.72 -2.40 3.74
N LYS A 47 -12.90 -2.38 4.38
CA LYS A 47 -13.41 -1.19 5.07
C LYS A 47 -12.47 -0.73 6.18
N GLN A 48 -11.94 -1.68 6.96
CA GLN A 48 -11.00 -1.35 8.02
C GLN A 48 -9.67 -0.81 7.47
N LEU A 49 -9.16 -1.34 6.34
CA LEU A 49 -7.95 -0.84 5.69
C LEU A 49 -8.11 0.63 5.25
N VAL A 50 -9.28 0.99 4.73
CA VAL A 50 -9.61 2.38 4.34
C VAL A 50 -9.76 3.28 5.56
N ASN A 51 -10.43 2.80 6.62
CA ASN A 51 -10.71 3.62 7.80
C ASN A 51 -9.47 3.81 8.69
N ASN A 52 -8.86 2.71 9.11
CA ASN A 52 -7.68 2.69 9.97
C ASN A 52 -6.97 1.32 9.88
N PHE A 53 -5.96 1.24 9.02
CA PHE A 53 -5.20 0.00 8.82
C PHE A 53 -4.46 -0.48 10.08
N GLU A 54 -4.14 0.41 11.03
CA GLU A 54 -3.48 0.05 12.29
C GLU A 54 -4.38 -0.79 13.19
N GLU A 55 -5.70 -0.62 13.06
CA GLU A 55 -6.72 -1.40 13.78
C GLU A 55 -7.16 -2.66 13.01
N CYS A 56 -6.70 -2.86 11.77
CA CYS A 56 -6.99 -4.09 11.04
C CYS A 56 -6.44 -5.32 11.80
N PRO A 57 -7.12 -6.48 11.74
CA PRO A 57 -6.64 -7.74 12.29
C PRO A 57 -5.55 -8.35 11.40
N LEU A 58 -4.49 -7.59 11.14
CA LEU A 58 -3.30 -8.01 10.40
C LEU A 58 -2.17 -8.38 11.38
N PRO A 59 -1.31 -9.34 11.03
CA PRO A 59 -0.06 -9.57 11.74
C PRO A 59 0.84 -8.33 11.76
N ALA A 60 1.84 -8.31 12.64
CA ALA A 60 2.77 -7.19 12.79
C ALA A 60 3.49 -6.85 11.48
N ARG A 61 4.07 -7.85 10.80
CA ARG A 61 4.78 -7.70 9.53
C ARG A 61 4.01 -6.92 8.45
N PRO A 62 2.78 -7.28 8.03
CA PRO A 62 2.00 -6.45 7.10
C PRO A 62 1.77 -5.01 7.56
N LYS A 63 1.51 -4.78 8.85
CA LYS A 63 1.32 -3.41 9.37
C LYS A 63 2.59 -2.58 9.26
N ALA A 64 3.74 -3.15 9.65
CA ALA A 64 5.04 -2.49 9.53
C ALA A 64 5.36 -2.14 8.07
N VAL A 65 5.09 -3.07 7.14
CA VAL A 65 5.26 -2.86 5.70
C VAL A 65 4.37 -1.73 5.17
N ILE A 66 3.09 -1.72 5.53
CA ILE A 66 2.14 -0.69 5.11
C ILE A 66 2.56 0.68 5.66
N ARG A 67 2.90 0.75 6.95
CA ARG A 67 3.37 1.98 7.61
C ARG A 67 4.61 2.55 6.93
N PHE A 68 5.61 1.71 6.69
CA PHE A 68 6.84 2.10 6.01
C PHE A 68 6.58 2.56 4.57
N GLY A 69 5.75 1.83 3.80
CA GLY A 69 5.39 2.20 2.44
C GLY A 69 4.67 3.56 2.37
N LEU A 70 3.72 3.79 3.29
CA LEU A 70 3.01 5.06 3.42
C LEU A 70 3.98 6.21 3.75
N LEU A 71 4.85 6.01 4.75
CA LEU A 71 5.83 7.02 5.17
C LEU A 71 6.80 7.35 4.03
N CYS A 72 7.30 6.33 3.33
CA CYS A 72 8.20 6.49 2.21
C CYS A 72 7.57 7.36 1.11
N ALA A 73 6.32 7.10 0.75
CA ALA A 73 5.60 7.85 -0.28
C ALA A 73 5.19 9.27 0.13
N THR A 74 4.82 9.49 1.38
CA THR A 74 4.19 10.75 1.80
C THR A 74 5.13 11.70 2.53
N GLN A 75 6.11 11.17 3.28
CA GLN A 75 7.04 11.96 4.10
C GLN A 75 8.44 11.33 4.10
N PRO A 76 9.09 11.15 2.94
CA PRO A 76 10.38 10.45 2.85
C PRO A 76 11.48 11.09 3.70
N GLN A 77 11.42 12.40 3.96
CA GLN A 77 12.34 13.13 4.83
C GLN A 77 12.28 12.73 6.31
N MET A 78 11.20 12.06 6.73
CA MET A 78 11.04 11.53 8.09
C MET A 78 11.62 10.12 8.24
N LEU A 79 12.01 9.48 7.13
CA LEU A 79 12.67 8.17 7.20
C LEU A 79 14.07 8.31 7.79
N ASP A 80 14.37 7.39 8.69
CA ASP A 80 15.68 7.20 9.28
C ASP A 80 16.00 5.70 9.37
N THR A 81 17.19 5.37 9.88
CA THR A 81 17.66 3.98 10.00
C THR A 81 16.78 3.09 10.88
N SER A 82 16.01 3.65 11.81
CA SER A 82 15.14 2.86 12.71
C SER A 82 13.96 2.25 11.96
N HIS A 83 13.40 2.96 10.99
CA HIS A 83 12.31 2.47 10.14
C HIS A 83 12.74 1.24 9.30
N PHE A 84 13.99 1.23 8.82
CA PHE A 84 14.54 0.07 8.12
C PHE A 84 14.87 -1.08 9.08
N ALA A 85 15.31 -0.77 10.30
CA ALA A 85 15.58 -1.79 11.31
C ALA A 85 14.29 -2.52 11.72
N GLU A 86 13.19 -1.80 11.94
CA GLU A 86 11.88 -2.38 12.25
C GLU A 86 11.43 -3.41 11.21
N LEU A 87 11.61 -3.12 9.92
CA LEU A 87 11.28 -4.08 8.86
C LEU A 87 12.17 -5.33 8.90
N ARG A 88 13.46 -5.20 9.22
CA ARG A 88 14.37 -6.34 9.34
C ARG A 88 14.04 -7.20 10.56
N ASP A 89 13.61 -6.57 11.66
CA ASP A 89 13.15 -7.28 12.86
C ASP A 89 11.88 -8.10 12.58
N GLU A 90 11.01 -7.62 11.68
CA GLU A 90 9.87 -8.36 11.12
C GLU A 90 10.25 -9.39 10.03
N GLY A 91 11.55 -9.59 9.81
CA GLY A 91 12.10 -10.62 8.93
C GLY A 91 12.13 -10.24 7.44
N LEU A 92 12.02 -8.96 7.08
CA LEU A 92 12.19 -8.55 5.69
C LEU A 92 13.66 -8.52 5.28
N THR A 93 13.92 -8.99 4.06
CA THR A 93 15.20 -8.82 3.38
C THR A 93 15.34 -7.41 2.79
N ASP A 94 16.57 -6.95 2.54
CA ASP A 94 16.79 -5.63 1.89
C ASP A 94 16.15 -5.54 0.49
N SER A 95 16.04 -6.68 -0.21
CA SER A 95 15.33 -6.76 -1.51
C SER A 95 13.83 -6.54 -1.34
N GLU A 96 13.19 -7.16 -0.33
CA GLU A 96 11.78 -6.92 -0.02
C GLU A 96 11.55 -5.46 0.41
N ILE A 97 12.44 -4.87 1.21
CA ILE A 97 12.33 -3.46 1.61
C ILE A 97 12.41 -2.54 0.39
N THR A 98 13.34 -2.81 -0.52
CA THR A 98 13.46 -2.09 -1.80
C THR A 98 12.19 -2.24 -2.65
N GLU A 99 11.60 -3.43 -2.67
CA GLU A 99 10.34 -3.69 -3.35
C GLU A 99 9.17 -2.91 -2.74
N VAL A 100 9.08 -2.82 -1.40
CA VAL A 100 8.07 -2.00 -0.71
C VAL A 100 8.19 -0.53 -1.12
N MET A 101 9.41 0.04 -1.11
CA MET A 101 9.65 1.42 -1.54
C MET A 101 9.23 1.63 -3.00
N ALA A 102 9.68 0.75 -3.90
CA ALA A 102 9.36 0.84 -5.32
C ALA A 102 7.85 0.74 -5.58
N THR A 103 7.16 -0.18 -4.90
CA THR A 103 5.70 -0.30 -4.96
C THR A 103 5.00 0.97 -4.49
N ALA A 104 5.41 1.54 -3.35
CA ALA A 104 4.80 2.76 -2.81
C ALA A 104 5.01 3.98 -3.75
N MET A 105 6.24 4.18 -4.26
CA MET A 105 6.53 5.26 -5.22
C MET A 105 5.71 5.14 -6.51
N LEU A 106 5.58 3.92 -7.01
CA LEU A 106 4.84 3.65 -8.24
C LEU A 106 3.36 3.95 -8.05
N PHE A 107 2.75 3.46 -6.97
CA PHE A 107 1.33 3.73 -6.70
C PHE A 107 1.07 5.22 -6.44
N LEU A 108 1.95 5.92 -5.72
CA LEU A 108 1.83 7.39 -5.60
C LEU A 108 1.85 8.08 -6.98
N SER A 109 2.72 7.62 -7.88
CA SER A 109 2.82 8.17 -9.23
C SER A 109 1.56 7.88 -10.04
N ILE A 110 0.99 6.68 -9.91
CA ILE A 110 -0.27 6.30 -10.55
C ILE A 110 -1.42 7.16 -10.02
N ASN A 111 -1.55 7.32 -8.70
CA ASN A 111 -2.56 8.19 -8.08
C ASN A 111 -2.50 9.59 -8.70
N ARG A 112 -1.31 10.21 -8.67
CA ARG A 112 -1.11 11.55 -9.22
C ARG A 112 -1.43 11.62 -10.71
N TYR A 113 -1.07 10.61 -11.48
CA TYR A 113 -1.38 10.55 -12.90
C TYR A 113 -2.89 10.48 -13.15
N THR A 114 -3.59 9.54 -12.52
CA THR A 114 -5.03 9.35 -12.70
C THR A 114 -5.82 10.56 -12.22
N ASP A 115 -5.40 11.17 -11.11
CA ASP A 115 -6.03 12.38 -10.58
C ASP A 115 -5.79 13.58 -11.51
N SER A 116 -4.59 13.70 -12.09
CA SER A 116 -4.24 14.82 -12.99
C SER A 116 -5.05 14.83 -14.28
N ILE A 117 -5.43 13.66 -14.79
CA ILE A 117 -6.26 13.54 -15.99
C ILE A 117 -7.76 13.46 -15.67
N ALA A 118 -8.13 13.56 -14.38
CA ALA A 118 -9.50 13.36 -13.90
C ALA A 118 -10.11 12.05 -14.41
N LEU A 119 -9.36 10.95 -14.29
CA LEU A 119 -9.80 9.65 -14.79
C LEU A 119 -11.09 9.23 -14.10
N GLU A 120 -12.12 8.97 -14.90
CA GLU A 120 -13.42 8.55 -14.39
C GLU A 120 -13.36 7.12 -13.84
N ILE A 121 -14.06 6.90 -12.74
CA ILE A 121 -14.25 5.56 -12.19
C ILE A 121 -15.36 4.90 -13.00
N ASP A 122 -15.04 3.78 -13.65
CA ASP A 122 -16.04 2.98 -14.34
C ASP A 122 -17.16 2.62 -13.35
N GLN A 123 -18.40 2.98 -13.70
CA GLN A 123 -19.58 2.52 -12.97
C GLN A 123 -19.79 1.06 -13.34
N LEU A 124 -19.40 0.14 -12.46
CA LEU A 124 -19.72 -1.29 -12.56
C LEU A 124 -21.22 -1.54 -12.41
#